data_AF-A0AA85C260-F1
#
_entry.id   AF-A0AA85C260-F1
#
_cell.length_a   1.000
_cell.length_b   1.000
_cell.length_c   1.000
_cell.angle_alpha   90.00
_cell.angle_beta   90.00
_cell.angle_gamma   90.00
#
_symmetry.space_group_name_H-M   'P 1'
#
loop_
_entity.id
_entity.type
_entity.pdbx_description
1 polymer ?
#
loop_
_entity_poly.entity_id
_entity_poly.type
_entity_poly.pdbx_seq_one_letter_code
_entity_poly.pdbx_strand_id
1 'polypeptide(L)'
;MFVSLAAGALFYASGKVVHGFGRGSKQLGIPTANLEESIVTEIPDSTKNGIYFGWAKLSNTPVYKMVMSIGWNPYFKNIKRSVEVHILHRFEENFYGDTIEVIAVKYFRPEYDFPSIADLIKQIHTDICEANLFLDKSEALVWNTIHYTTTTTTTTTTTTTTTTTTTTTTTTTTTTTTTTTTTTLFSVVSELLISII
;
A
#
# COMPACT_ATOMS: atom_id res chain seq x y z
N MET A 1 -6.59 -1.55 0.61
CA MET A 1 -6.77 -1.66 2.07
C MET A 1 -5.75 -0.78 2.78
N PHE A 2 -6.17 0.41 3.21
CA PHE A 2 -5.41 1.25 4.15
C PHE A 2 -5.60 0.77 5.58
N VAL A 3 -4.49 0.55 6.29
CA VAL A 3 -4.50 0.28 7.74
C VAL A 3 -3.64 1.34 8.41
N SER A 4 -4.25 2.12 9.30
CA SER A 4 -3.51 2.93 10.28
C SER A 4 -2.91 1.97 11.28
N LEU A 5 -1.60 1.74 11.21
CA LEU A 5 -0.92 0.81 12.10
C LEU A 5 -0.63 1.51 13.43
N ALA A 6 -0.98 0.87 14.54
CA ALA A 6 -0.44 1.28 15.84
C ALA A 6 1.10 1.16 15.79
N ALA A 7 1.80 2.06 16.48
CA ALA A 7 3.25 2.03 16.72
C ALA A 7 4.20 2.57 15.64
N GLY A 8 3.82 3.56 14.82
CA GLY A 8 4.80 4.41 14.11
C GLY A 8 4.84 4.31 12.59
N ALA A 9 4.12 3.37 11.99
CA ALA A 9 3.83 3.42 10.56
C ALA A 9 2.64 4.34 10.27
N LEU A 10 2.79 5.21 9.28
CA LEU A 10 1.80 6.22 8.90
C LEU A 10 0.67 5.62 8.07
N PHE A 11 0.99 4.70 7.16
CA PHE A 11 -0.01 3.87 6.49
C PHE A 11 0.63 2.67 5.77
N TYR A 12 -0.23 1.72 5.42
CA TYR A 12 0.04 0.59 4.54
C TYR A 12 -0.90 0.63 3.32
N ALA A 13 -0.40 0.22 2.16
CA ALA A 13 -1.20 0.01 0.96
C ALA A 13 -0.71 -1.19 0.15
N SER A 14 -1.63 -1.86 -0.53
CA SER A 14 -1.33 -2.96 -1.45
C SER A 14 -2.27 -2.92 -2.64
N GLY A 15 -1.72 -3.13 -3.84
CA GLY A 15 -2.48 -3.21 -5.09
C GLY A 15 -1.57 -3.06 -6.30
N LYS A 16 -2.16 -2.79 -7.47
CA LYS A 16 -1.44 -2.86 -8.74
C LYS A 16 -0.61 -1.63 -9.05
N VAL A 17 0.55 -1.87 -9.66
CA VAL A 17 1.35 -0.84 -10.33
C VAL A 17 0.74 -0.54 -11.68
N VAL A 18 0.33 0.71 -11.88
CA VAL A 18 -0.31 1.19 -13.11
C VAL A 18 0.58 2.17 -13.86
N HIS A 19 0.24 2.41 -15.12
CA HIS A 19 0.90 3.43 -15.91
C HIS A 19 0.47 4.82 -15.43
N GLY A 20 1.45 5.69 -15.19
CA GLY A 20 1.20 7.13 -14.98
C GLY A 20 1.07 7.89 -16.31
N PHE A 21 1.14 9.22 -16.23
CA PHE A 21 1.00 10.12 -17.40
C PHE A 21 2.30 10.32 -18.19
N GLY A 22 3.32 9.48 -18.00
CA GLY A 22 4.53 9.48 -18.81
C GLY A 22 5.40 10.74 -18.67
N ARG A 23 5.45 11.39 -17.49
CA ARG A 23 6.19 12.65 -17.25
C ARG A 23 7.73 12.52 -17.25
N GLY A 24 8.28 11.46 -17.83
CA GLY A 24 9.72 11.33 -18.05
C GLY A 24 10.55 11.00 -16.80
N SER A 25 9.96 10.63 -15.67
CA SER A 25 10.72 10.27 -14.44
C SER A 25 11.77 9.18 -14.70
N LYS A 26 11.45 8.20 -15.57
CA LYS A 26 12.39 7.20 -16.09
C LYS A 26 13.57 7.81 -16.88
N GLN A 27 13.33 8.85 -17.68
CA GLN A 27 14.37 9.58 -18.43
C GLN A 27 15.26 10.41 -17.52
N LEU A 28 14.74 10.83 -16.35
CA LEU A 28 15.50 11.53 -15.31
C LEU A 28 16.29 10.56 -14.41
N GLY A 29 16.22 9.24 -14.66
CA GLY A 29 16.90 8.21 -13.86
C GLY A 29 16.20 7.86 -12.55
N ILE A 30 14.98 8.35 -12.32
CA ILE A 30 14.21 8.20 -11.07
C ILE A 30 12.83 7.62 -11.41
N PRO A 31 12.74 6.34 -11.84
CA PRO A 31 11.47 5.74 -12.24
C PRO A 31 10.49 5.66 -11.07
N THR A 32 9.25 6.13 -11.27
CA THR A 32 8.18 6.07 -10.27
C THR A 32 7.08 5.09 -10.69
N ALA A 33 6.70 4.20 -9.78
CA ALA A 33 5.55 3.31 -9.90
C ALA A 33 4.31 4.05 -9.41
N ASN A 34 3.26 4.12 -10.23
CA ASN A 34 1.99 4.70 -9.82
C ASN A 34 1.11 3.61 -9.20
N LEU A 35 0.45 3.89 -8.09
CA LEU A 35 -0.50 2.97 -7.48
C LEU A 35 -1.89 3.14 -8.10
N GLU A 36 -2.64 2.03 -8.20
CA GLU A 36 -4.01 2.03 -8.71
C GLU A 36 -4.96 2.91 -7.90
N GLU A 37 -6.03 3.36 -8.56
CA GLU A 37 -6.94 4.36 -8.02
C GLU A 37 -7.70 3.91 -6.77
N SER A 38 -8.02 2.63 -6.66
CA SER A 38 -8.69 2.04 -5.48
C SER A 38 -7.92 2.31 -4.18
N ILE A 39 -6.59 2.23 -4.23
CA ILE A 39 -5.70 2.60 -3.12
C ILE A 39 -5.86 4.08 -2.83
N VAL A 40 -5.74 4.92 -3.85
CA VAL A 40 -5.77 6.38 -3.68
C VAL A 40 -7.07 6.86 -3.03
N THR A 41 -8.21 6.27 -3.40
CA THR A 41 -9.52 6.62 -2.83
C THR A 41 -9.70 6.22 -1.37
N GLU A 42 -8.88 5.29 -0.87
CA GLU A 42 -8.92 4.85 0.53
C GLU A 42 -7.97 5.65 1.44
N ILE A 43 -7.15 6.56 0.88
CA ILE A 43 -6.25 7.40 1.68
C ILE A 43 -7.09 8.32 2.58
N PRO A 44 -6.91 8.29 3.91
CA PRO A 44 -7.60 9.20 4.81
C PRO A 44 -7.30 10.67 4.46
N ASP A 45 -8.31 11.55 4.55
CA ASP A 45 -8.15 12.99 4.31
C ASP A 45 -7.09 13.62 5.22
N SER A 46 -6.93 13.07 6.43
CA SER A 46 -5.91 13.46 7.41
C SER A 46 -4.47 13.15 6.97
N THR A 47 -4.27 12.30 5.96
CA THR A 47 -2.96 12.04 5.35
C THR A 47 -2.50 13.30 4.63
N LYS A 48 -1.32 13.80 4.99
CA LYS A 48 -0.73 14.99 4.38
C LYS A 48 -0.25 14.68 2.96
N ASN A 49 -0.33 15.66 2.08
CA ASN A 49 0.43 15.58 0.84
C ASN A 49 1.92 15.86 1.12
N GLY A 50 2.79 15.21 0.37
CA GLY A 50 4.23 15.37 0.49
C GLY A 50 5.01 14.09 0.22
N ILE A 51 6.23 14.08 0.72
CA ILE A 51 7.20 13.00 0.54
C ILE A 51 7.27 12.15 1.81
N TYR A 52 7.24 10.84 1.59
CA TYR A 52 7.25 9.81 2.60
C TYR A 52 8.39 8.84 2.34
N PHE A 53 8.92 8.25 3.41
CA PHE A 53 9.90 7.18 3.36
C PHE A 53 9.31 5.88 3.91
N GLY A 54 9.81 4.76 3.41
CA GLY A 54 9.50 3.46 3.99
C GLY A 54 9.96 2.31 3.13
N TRP A 55 9.12 1.28 3.07
CA TRP A 55 9.48 0.01 2.46
C TRP A 55 8.46 -0.39 1.40
N ALA A 56 8.96 -0.99 0.33
CA ALA A 56 8.17 -1.53 -0.77
C ALA A 56 8.57 -2.97 -1.06
N LYS A 57 7.60 -3.77 -1.46
CA LYS A 57 7.81 -5.17 -1.86
C LYS A 57 6.97 -5.47 -3.08
N LEU A 58 7.62 -5.95 -4.13
CA LEU A 58 6.92 -6.56 -5.27
C LEU A 58 6.76 -8.05 -5.00
N SER A 59 5.75 -8.64 -5.61
CA SER A 59 5.51 -10.10 -5.55
C SER A 59 6.79 -10.86 -5.92
N ASN A 60 7.20 -11.83 -5.10
CA ASN A 60 8.40 -12.65 -5.28
C ASN A 60 9.74 -11.89 -5.28
N THR A 61 9.79 -10.68 -4.72
CA THR A 61 11.05 -9.93 -4.55
C THR A 61 11.37 -9.70 -3.07
N PRO A 62 12.65 -9.41 -2.73
CA PRO A 62 13.02 -8.85 -1.43
C PRO A 62 12.25 -7.56 -1.11
N VAL A 63 12.25 -7.19 0.16
CA VAL A 63 11.77 -5.88 0.59
C VAL A 63 12.86 -4.84 0.34
N TYR A 64 12.48 -3.72 -0.27
CA TYR A 64 13.39 -2.63 -0.62
C TYR A 64 12.97 -1.34 0.06
N LYS A 65 13.94 -0.47 0.32
CA LYS A 65 13.69 0.92 0.72
C LYS A 65 12.96 1.66 -0.40
N MET A 66 12.14 2.63 -0.06
CA MET A 66 11.45 3.48 -1.03
C MET A 66 11.30 4.91 -0.55
N VAL A 67 11.15 5.81 -1.53
CA VAL A 67 10.56 7.14 -1.34
C VAL A 67 9.23 7.18 -2.06
N MET A 68 8.27 7.91 -1.50
CA MET A 68 6.91 7.97 -2.01
C MET A 68 6.40 9.40 -1.99
N SER A 69 5.67 9.79 -3.02
CA SER A 69 4.97 11.06 -3.12
C SER A 69 3.47 10.82 -3.06
N ILE A 70 2.79 11.61 -2.23
CA ILE A 70 1.34 11.76 -2.23
C ILE A 70 1.03 13.20 -2.60
N GLY A 71 0.30 13.40 -3.69
CA GLY A 71 -0.01 14.73 -4.21
C GLY A 71 -1.38 14.77 -4.86
N TRP A 72 -1.82 15.97 -5.27
CA TRP A 72 -3.03 16.12 -6.06
C TRP A 72 -2.74 15.90 -7.54
N ASN A 73 -3.62 15.19 -8.24
CA ASN A 73 -3.48 14.97 -9.67
C ASN A 73 -4.09 16.15 -10.47
N PRO A 74 -3.27 16.94 -11.20
CA PRO A 74 -3.75 18.09 -11.95
C PRO A 74 -4.70 17.71 -13.10
N TYR A 75 -4.55 16.51 -13.67
CA TYR A 75 -5.40 16.05 -14.79
C TYR A 75 -6.83 15.77 -14.37
N PHE A 76 -7.06 15.47 -13.10
CA PHE A 76 -8.40 15.30 -12.52
C PHE A 76 -8.86 16.56 -11.79
N LYS A 77 -8.43 17.75 -12.24
CA LYS A 77 -8.77 19.05 -11.63
C LYS A 77 -8.45 19.10 -10.12
N ASN A 78 -7.41 18.40 -9.68
CA ASN A 78 -7.04 18.25 -8.27
C ASN A 78 -8.16 17.70 -7.37
N ILE A 79 -9.10 16.93 -7.94
CA ILE A 79 -10.18 16.28 -7.17
C ILE A 79 -9.70 14.94 -6.60
N LYS A 80 -8.66 14.35 -7.19
CA LYS A 80 -8.12 13.05 -6.80
C LYS A 80 -6.65 13.18 -6.47
N ARG A 81 -6.22 12.49 -5.41
CA ARG A 81 -4.80 12.35 -5.09
C ARG A 81 -4.11 11.43 -6.11
N SER A 82 -2.80 11.31 -6.02
CA SER A 82 -1.97 10.31 -6.68
C SER A 82 -0.93 9.82 -5.70
N VAL A 83 -0.56 8.54 -5.80
CA VAL A 83 0.55 7.95 -5.04
C VAL A 83 1.58 7.42 -6.02
N GLU A 84 2.79 7.93 -5.91
CA GLU A 84 3.94 7.54 -6.72
C GLU A 84 5.06 7.02 -5.83
N VAL A 85 5.60 5.85 -6.15
CA VAL A 85 6.63 5.17 -5.36
C VAL A 85 7.88 4.99 -6.20
N HIS A 86 9.01 5.50 -5.72
CA HIS A 86 10.33 5.19 -6.25
C HIS A 86 11.01 4.20 -5.31
N ILE A 87 11.12 2.95 -5.77
CA ILE A 87 11.84 1.89 -5.07
C ILE A 87 13.34 2.14 -5.25
N LEU A 88 14.10 2.14 -4.14
CA LEU A 88 15.54 2.37 -4.13
C LEU A 88 16.31 1.10 -4.52
N HIS A 89 15.92 0.54 -5.66
CA HIS A 89 16.50 -0.64 -6.26
C HIS A 89 16.35 -0.57 -7.79
N ARG A 90 17.39 -1.00 -8.50
CA ARG A 90 17.37 -1.04 -9.97
C ARG A 90 16.82 -2.38 -10.44
N PHE A 91 15.63 -2.34 -11.03
CA PHE A 91 15.05 -3.48 -11.72
C PHE A 91 15.51 -3.52 -13.19
N GLU A 92 15.64 -4.72 -13.74
CA GLU A 92 15.97 -4.93 -15.16
C GLU A 92 14.76 -4.72 -16.07
N GLU A 93 13.57 -5.09 -15.58
CA GLU A 93 12.31 -5.02 -16.30
C GLU A 93 11.31 -4.08 -15.60
N ASN A 94 10.30 -3.62 -16.36
CA ASN A 94 9.17 -2.91 -15.75
C ASN A 94 8.22 -3.93 -15.10
N PHE A 95 7.59 -3.53 -14.00
CA PHE A 95 6.68 -4.37 -13.21
C PHE A 95 5.24 -3.82 -13.24
N TYR A 96 4.78 -3.33 -14.39
CA TYR A 96 3.39 -2.89 -14.56
C TYR A 96 2.43 -4.07 -14.45
N GLY A 97 1.33 -3.90 -13.73
CA GLY A 97 0.36 -4.99 -13.46
C GLY A 97 0.78 -5.91 -12.30
N ASP A 98 1.99 -5.78 -11.78
CA ASP A 98 2.39 -6.49 -10.58
C ASP A 98 1.75 -5.86 -9.34
N THR A 99 1.55 -6.70 -8.33
CA THR A 99 1.10 -6.25 -7.01
C THR A 99 2.31 -5.75 -6.22
N ILE A 100 2.23 -4.51 -5.75
CA ILE A 100 3.18 -3.89 -4.84
C ILE A 100 2.53 -3.70 -3.46
N GLU A 101 3.28 -4.02 -2.42
CA GLU A 101 2.95 -3.72 -1.03
C GLU A 101 3.87 -2.60 -0.56
N VAL A 102 3.31 -1.54 0.05
CA VAL A 102 4.09 -0.42 0.57
C VAL A 102 3.69 -0.08 2.00
N ILE A 103 4.67 0.31 2.79
CA ILE A 103 4.48 0.83 4.14
C ILE A 103 5.24 2.15 4.29
N ALA A 104 4.51 3.21 4.62
CA ALA A 104 5.08 4.52 4.91
C ALA A 104 5.35 4.62 6.41
N VAL A 105 6.58 4.91 6.81
CA VAL A 105 6.98 4.98 8.23
C VAL A 105 7.37 6.39 8.65
N LYS A 106 7.63 7.29 7.70
CA LYS A 106 8.00 8.67 7.98
C LYS A 106 7.43 9.61 6.93
N TYR A 107 6.83 10.70 7.39
CA TYR A 107 6.57 11.89 6.60
C TYR A 107 7.84 12.74 6.66
N PHE A 108 8.46 12.99 5.51
CA PHE A 108 9.72 13.70 5.44
C PHE A 108 9.53 15.20 5.25
N ARG A 109 8.77 15.60 4.22
CA ARG A 109 8.57 17.02 3.86
C ARG A 109 7.30 17.21 3.04
N PRO A 110 6.73 18.43 2.97
CA PRO A 110 5.65 18.75 2.05
C PRO A 110 6.12 18.78 0.59
N GLU A 111 5.16 18.88 -0.33
CA GLU A 111 5.42 19.17 -1.74
C GLU A 111 6.10 20.56 -1.86
N TYR A 112 7.03 20.69 -2.80
CA TYR A 112 7.73 21.95 -3.10
C TYR A 112 7.55 22.29 -4.57
N ASP A 113 7.44 23.59 -4.86
CA ASP A 113 7.60 24.12 -6.20
C ASP A 113 9.08 24.29 -6.52
N PHE A 114 9.48 23.88 -7.72
CA PHE A 114 10.87 23.99 -8.16
C PHE A 114 10.97 24.97 -9.33
N PRO A 115 11.94 25.91 -9.31
CA PRO A 115 12.13 26.86 -10.39
C PRO A 115 12.72 26.22 -11.65
N SER A 116 13.31 25.02 -11.54
CA SER A 116 13.84 24.25 -12.67
C SER A 116 13.76 22.74 -12.47
N ILE A 117 13.85 21.98 -13.56
CA ILE A 117 13.95 20.52 -13.52
C ILE A 117 15.23 20.07 -12.78
N ALA A 118 16.33 20.81 -12.91
CA ALA A 118 17.58 20.50 -12.23
C ALA A 118 17.43 20.59 -10.70
N ASP A 119 16.70 21.60 -10.21
CA ASP A 119 16.40 21.75 -8.78
C ASP A 119 15.49 20.64 -8.26
N LEU A 120 14.49 20.24 -9.06
CA LEU A 120 13.65 19.08 -8.75
C LEU A 120 14.50 17.80 -8.60
N ILE A 121 15.35 17.49 -9.58
CA ILE A 121 16.22 16.30 -9.54
C ILE A 121 17.15 16.35 -8.33
N LYS A 122 17.75 17.51 -8.05
CA LYS A 122 18.63 17.69 -6.89
C LYS A 122 17.90 17.41 -5.58
N GLN A 123 16.68 17.90 -5.44
CA GLN A 123 15.88 17.64 -4.25
C GLN A 123 15.52 16.16 -4.14
N ILE A 124 15.14 15.50 -5.24
CA ILE A 124 14.81 14.06 -5.18
C ILE A 124 16.04 13.24 -4.75
N HIS A 125 17.23 13.55 -5.25
CA HIS A 125 18.45 12.88 -4.78
C HIS A 125 18.72 13.13 -3.30
N THR A 126 18.38 14.32 -2.79
CA THR A 126 18.48 14.63 -1.36
C THR A 126 17.49 13.78 -0.57
N ASP A 127 16.24 13.66 -1.05
CA ASP A 127 15.21 12.82 -0.42
C ASP A 127 15.64 11.34 -0.39
N ILE A 128 16.25 10.84 -1.47
CA ILE A 128 16.79 9.46 -1.54
C ILE A 128 17.93 9.25 -0.55
N CYS A 129 18.84 10.21 -0.42
CA CYS A 129 19.95 10.14 0.55
C CYS A 129 19.41 10.08 1.99
N GLU A 130 18.47 10.96 2.31
CA GLU A 130 17.83 11.04 3.63
C GLU A 130 17.00 9.78 3.94
N ALA A 131 16.31 9.23 2.94
CA ALA A 131 15.59 7.97 3.08
C ALA A 131 16.54 6.82 3.39
N ASN A 132 17.66 6.72 2.68
CA ASN A 132 18.66 5.68 2.95
C ASN A 132 19.18 5.76 4.38
N LEU A 133 19.57 6.96 4.82
CA LEU A 133 20.08 7.20 6.18
C LEU A 133 19.03 6.90 7.26
N PHE A 134 17.79 7.32 7.05
CA PHE A 134 16.72 7.09 8.01
C PHE A 134 16.33 5.62 8.12
N LEU A 135 16.22 4.92 6.99
CA LEU A 135 15.74 3.53 6.95
C LEU A 135 16.78 2.50 7.41
N ASP A 136 18.04 2.89 7.63
CA ASP A 136 19.07 2.06 8.28
C ASP A 136 19.02 2.12 9.81
N LYS A 137 18.21 3.01 10.39
CA LYS A 137 18.03 3.07 11.85
C LYS A 137 17.21 1.87 12.33
N SER A 138 17.51 1.37 13.52
CA SER A 138 16.81 0.23 14.14
C SER A 138 15.29 0.43 14.20
N GLU A 139 14.83 1.63 14.54
CA GLU A 139 13.40 2.01 14.59
C GLU A 139 12.67 1.88 13.25
N ALA A 140 13.39 1.99 12.13
CA ALA A 140 12.83 1.88 10.79
C ALA A 140 12.98 0.46 10.21
N LEU A 141 14.05 -0.25 10.59
CA LEU A 141 14.35 -1.60 10.13
C LEU A 141 13.28 -2.62 10.55
N VAL A 142 12.63 -2.44 11.70
CA VAL A 142 11.54 -3.34 12.15
C VAL A 142 10.40 -3.48 11.13
N TRP A 143 10.26 -2.49 10.23
CA TRP A 143 9.22 -2.45 9.20
C TRP A 143 9.63 -3.10 7.87
N ASN A 144 10.87 -3.55 7.72
CA ASN A 144 11.33 -4.29 6.53
C ASN A 144 10.78 -5.73 6.48
N THR A 145 10.12 -6.17 7.55
CA THR A 145 9.51 -7.49 7.70
C THR A 145 8.06 -7.43 7.21
N ILE A 146 7.85 -7.00 5.95
CA ILE A 146 6.51 -6.87 5.35
C ILE A 146 5.88 -8.27 5.22
N HIS A 147 5.09 -8.61 6.25
CA HIS A 147 4.18 -9.76 6.30
C HIS A 147 2.81 -9.29 6.83
N TYR A 148 2.21 -8.29 6.19
CA TYR A 148 0.80 -7.98 6.43
C TYR A 148 -0.04 -8.85 5.50
N THR A 149 -0.26 -10.10 5.89
CA THR A 149 -1.15 -11.01 5.16
C THR A 149 -2.53 -10.37 5.07
N THR A 150 -3.00 -10.12 3.85
CA THR A 150 -4.35 -9.66 3.55
C THR A 150 -5.39 -10.59 4.16
N THR A 151 -6.29 -10.04 4.99
CA THR A 151 -7.52 -10.73 5.41
C THR A 151 -8.33 -11.08 4.16
N THR A 152 -8.41 -12.37 3.83
CA THR A 152 -9.30 -12.85 2.77
C THR A 152 -10.65 -13.15 3.41
N THR A 153 -11.63 -12.26 3.26
CA THR A 153 -13.01 -12.56 3.62
C THR A 153 -13.57 -13.55 2.62
N THR A 154 -13.59 -14.83 3.01
CA THR A 154 -14.26 -15.88 2.22
C THR A 154 -15.70 -15.97 2.67
N THR A 155 -16.62 -15.47 1.86
CA THR A 155 -18.06 -15.66 2.08
C THR A 155 -18.45 -17.02 1.50
N THR A 156 -18.55 -18.04 2.34
CA THR A 156 -19.07 -19.35 1.91
C THR A 156 -20.58 -19.36 2.12
N THR A 157 -21.34 -19.25 1.03
CA THR A 157 -22.80 -19.47 1.05
C THR A 157 -23.04 -20.97 0.94
N THR A 158 -23.53 -21.60 2.01
CA THR A 158 -23.97 -23.00 1.97
C THR A 158 -25.50 -23.02 1.92
N THR A 159 -26.07 -23.57 0.85
CA THR A 159 -27.51 -23.79 0.71
C THR A 159 -27.81 -25.24 1.04
N THR A 160 -28.52 -25.48 2.14
CA THR A 160 -28.99 -26.83 2.50
C THR A 160 -30.49 -26.92 2.23
N THR A 161 -30.87 -27.81 1.31
CA THR A 161 -32.28 -28.11 1.02
C THR A 161 -32.67 -29.40 1.75
N THR A 162 -33.59 -29.30 2.70
CA THR A 162 -34.14 -30.48 3.39
C THR A 162 -35.56 -30.70 2.91
N THR A 163 -35.82 -31.85 2.27
CA THR A 163 -37.16 -32.27 1.84
C THR A 163 -37.71 -33.29 2.81
N THR A 164 -38.82 -32.95 3.47
CA THR A 164 -39.56 -33.88 4.34
C THR A 164 -40.89 -34.23 3.68
N THR A 165 -41.13 -35.51 3.42
CA THR A 165 -42.38 -36.00 2.80
C THR A 165 -43.27 -36.63 3.87
N THR A 166 -44.47 -36.07 4.07
CA THR A 166 -45.55 -36.72 4.82
C THR A 166 -46.79 -36.79 3.94
N THR A 167 -47.45 -37.95 3.94
CA THR A 167 -48.60 -38.28 3.10
C THR A 167 -49.66 -37.17 3.17
N THR A 168 -49.86 -36.48 2.03
CA THR A 168 -50.92 -35.52 1.65
C THR A 168 -50.56 -34.02 1.52
N THR A 169 -49.34 -33.53 1.82
CA THR A 169 -48.91 -32.17 1.35
C THR A 169 -47.39 -32.01 1.33
N THR A 170 -46.80 -31.44 0.26
CA THR A 170 -45.35 -31.16 0.15
C THR A 170 -45.08 -29.68 0.44
N THR A 171 -44.25 -29.38 1.44
CA THR A 171 -43.79 -28.01 1.73
C THR A 171 -42.27 -27.97 1.66
N THR A 172 -41.72 -27.10 0.82
CA THR A 172 -40.26 -26.89 0.70
C THR A 172 -39.87 -25.63 1.45
N THR A 173 -38.96 -25.74 2.41
CA THR A 173 -38.41 -24.59 3.14
C THR A 173 -36.92 -24.49 2.86
N THR A 174 -36.50 -23.38 2.25
CA THR A 174 -35.08 -23.06 2.01
C THR A 174 -34.60 -22.12 3.12
N THR A 175 -33.53 -22.48 3.82
CA THR A 175 -32.89 -21.61 4.82
C THR A 175 -31.45 -21.34 4.38
N THR A 176 -31.13 -20.07 4.16
CA THR A 176 -29.78 -19.62 3.82
C THR A 176 -29.13 -19.08 5.09
N THR A 177 -28.02 -19.69 5.51
CA THR A 177 -27.20 -19.19 6.62
C THR A 177 -25.88 -18.68 6.06
N THR A 178 -25.60 -17.39 6.28
CA THR A 178 -24.33 -16.76 5.92
C THR A 178 -23.47 -16.69 7.17
N THR A 179 -22.32 -17.35 7.17
CA THR A 179 -21.33 -17.25 8.24
C THR A 179 -20.12 -16.50 7.73
N THR A 180 -19.85 -15.33 8.31
CA THR A 180 -18.65 -14.55 8.03
C THR A 180 -17.62 -14.88 9.12
N THR A 181 -16.51 -15.48 8.75
CA THR A 181 -15.37 -15.69 9.66
C THR A 181 -14.25 -14.75 9.28
N THR A 182 -13.95 -13.81 10.18
CA THR A 182 -12.81 -12.90 10.06
C THR A 182 -11.70 -13.41 10.96
N THR A 183 -10.57 -13.82 10.37
CA THR A 183 -9.36 -14.17 11.13
C THR A 183 -8.28 -13.13 10.85
N THR A 184 -7.90 -12.39 11.89
CA THR A 184 -6.87 -11.35 11.83
C THR A 184 -5.62 -11.88 12.55
N LEU A 185 -4.53 -12.15 11.82
CA LEU A 185 -3.22 -12.37 12.44
C LEU A 185 -2.39 -11.08 12.31
N PHE A 186 -2.45 -10.22 13.32
CA PHE A 186 -1.40 -9.23 13.58
C PHE A 186 -0.37 -9.88 14.50
N SER A 187 0.62 -10.60 13.97
CA SER A 187 1.40 -11.53 14.81
C SER A 187 2.93 -11.38 14.80
N VAL A 188 3.52 -10.31 14.27
CA VAL A 188 5.01 -10.22 14.29
C VAL A 188 5.54 -8.86 14.71
N VAL A 189 4.93 -7.76 14.29
CA VAL A 189 5.48 -6.42 14.58
C VAL A 189 5.12 -5.94 16.00
N SER A 190 3.96 -6.32 16.53
CA SER A 190 3.54 -5.95 17.89
C SER A 190 4.38 -6.62 18.97
N GLU A 191 4.79 -7.89 18.80
CA GLU A 191 5.59 -8.62 19.80
C GLU A 191 7.04 -8.10 19.88
N LEU A 192 7.61 -7.67 18.74
CA LEU A 192 8.96 -7.11 18.69
C LEU A 192 9.03 -5.72 19.34
N LEU A 193 8.00 -4.87 19.15
CA LEU A 193 7.92 -3.54 19.76
C LEU A 193 7.68 -3.58 21.28
N ILE A 194 6.95 -4.58 21.78
CA ILE A 194 6.75 -4.79 23.22
C ILE A 194 8.05 -5.26 23.91
N SER A 195 9.00 -5.86 23.18
CA SER A 195 10.27 -6.32 23.73
C SER A 195 11.39 -5.26 23.73
N ILE A 196 11.16 -4.07 23.17
CA ILE A 196 12.17 -3.00 23.02
C ILE A 196 11.89 -1.79 23.96
N ILE A 197 10.78 -1.80 24.70
CA ILE A 197 10.42 -0.79 25.72
C ILE A 197 10.60 -1.39 27.11
#